data_AF-A0A1S4B211-F1
#
_entry.id   AF-A0A1S4B211-F1
#
_cell.length_a   1.000
_cell.length_b   1.000
_cell.length_c   1.000
_cell.angle_alpha   90.00
_cell.angle_beta   90.00
_cell.angle_gamma   90.00
#
_symmetry.space_group_name_H-M   'P 1'
#
loop_
_entity.id
_entity.type
_entity.pdbx_description
1 polymer ?
#
loop_
_entity_poly.entity_id
_entity_poly.type
_entity_poly.pdbx_seq_one_letter_code
_entity_poly.pdbx_strand_id
1 'polypeptide(L)'
;MWINAGDQNTKFFHAHLKTRQAKNRIGSIYNDQGSTRNGPCLTKEQQRELNSPITEKDIDQALKEFPNEKAPVYKLIEKIITAKLKTVVDYVVGPSQSAFIKVRNILDNVIIAHELVKSYTKKGVSPRCLVKVDIRKAYDSVEWSFLKMILIEFGMPVKFVQLVMECVTTVSYSLLINGGLAIKFQAKKGLRQ
;
A
#
# COMPACT_ATOMS: atom_id res chain seq x y z
N MET A 1 33.39 -16.26 3.13
CA MET A 1 33.24 -16.03 1.66
C MET A 1 32.47 -14.75 1.30
N TRP A 2 32.14 -13.85 2.25
CA TRP A 2 31.57 -12.51 1.96
C TRP A 2 32.60 -11.36 2.12
N ILE A 3 33.84 -11.71 2.49
CA ILE A 3 34.97 -10.77 2.64
C ILE A 3 35.76 -10.56 1.34
N ASN A 4 35.65 -11.48 0.37
CA ASN A 4 36.41 -11.41 -0.90
C ASN A 4 35.60 -10.89 -2.11
N ALA A 5 34.32 -10.53 -1.95
CA ALA A 5 33.46 -10.07 -3.04
C ALA A 5 32.90 -8.65 -2.82
N GLY A 6 33.53 -7.87 -1.93
CA GLY A 6 33.08 -6.55 -1.48
C GLY A 6 33.21 -5.39 -2.47
N ASP A 7 33.02 -5.61 -3.78
CA ASP A 7 33.09 -4.52 -4.78
C ASP A 7 32.13 -4.67 -5.97
N GLN A 8 31.66 -5.89 -6.29
CA GLN A 8 30.78 -6.05 -7.46
C GLN A 8 29.36 -5.48 -7.26
N ASN A 9 28.87 -5.45 -6.01
CA ASN A 9 27.53 -4.95 -5.72
C ASN A 9 27.47 -3.42 -5.64
N THR A 10 28.56 -2.76 -5.29
CA THR A 10 28.63 -1.30 -5.08
C THR A 10 28.36 -0.52 -6.37
N LYS A 11 28.82 -1.03 -7.53
CA LYS A 11 28.52 -0.41 -8.85
C LYS A 11 27.05 -0.50 -9.22
N PHE A 12 26.42 -1.65 -9.01
CA PHE A 12 24.98 -1.82 -9.22
C PHE A 12 24.18 -0.89 -8.30
N PHE A 13 24.56 -0.80 -7.02
CA PHE A 13 23.90 0.09 -6.06
C PHE A 13 24.11 1.57 -6.39
N HIS A 14 25.31 1.98 -6.78
CA HIS A 14 25.56 3.36 -7.24
C HIS A 14 24.83 3.69 -8.54
N ALA A 15 24.71 2.73 -9.46
CA ALA A 15 23.88 2.89 -10.65
C ALA A 15 22.40 3.04 -10.29
N HIS A 16 21.90 2.26 -9.32
CA HIS A 16 20.53 2.34 -8.82
C HIS A 16 20.26 3.68 -8.10
N LEU A 17 21.21 4.16 -7.27
CA LEU A 17 21.15 5.45 -6.60
C LEU A 17 21.22 6.63 -7.58
N LYS A 18 22.09 6.58 -8.60
CA LYS A 18 22.15 7.61 -9.66
C LYS A 18 20.88 7.63 -10.51
N THR A 19 20.37 6.45 -10.87
CA THR A 19 19.08 6.30 -11.57
C THR A 19 17.94 6.86 -10.73
N ARG A 20 17.96 6.64 -9.41
CA ARG A 20 16.98 7.16 -8.44
C ARG A 20 17.14 8.67 -8.22
N GLN A 21 18.35 9.22 -8.21
CA GLN A 21 18.58 10.67 -8.16
C GLN A 21 18.09 11.39 -9.42
N ALA A 22 18.24 10.77 -10.59
CA ALA A 22 17.69 11.27 -11.85
C ALA A 22 16.14 11.18 -11.86
N LYS A 23 15.56 10.06 -11.40
CA LYS A 23 14.10 9.86 -11.30
C LYS A 23 13.42 10.70 -10.23
N ASN A 24 14.09 10.95 -9.10
CA ASN A 24 13.54 11.69 -7.96
C ASN A 24 13.93 13.18 -7.95
N ARG A 25 14.49 13.70 -9.06
CA ARG A 25 14.65 15.14 -9.23
C ARG A 25 13.26 15.74 -9.43
N ILE A 26 12.72 16.35 -8.39
CA ILE A 26 11.44 17.06 -8.46
C ILE A 26 11.66 18.31 -9.33
N GLY A 27 11.20 18.25 -10.58
CA GLY A 27 11.35 19.33 -11.56
C GLY A 27 10.21 20.36 -11.53
N SER A 28 9.04 20.02 -10.98
CA SER A 28 7.93 20.96 -10.81
C SER A 28 6.87 20.38 -9.89
N ILE A 29 6.19 21.24 -9.14
CA ILE A 29 4.95 20.91 -8.43
C ILE A 29 3.93 22.04 -8.59
N TYR A 30 2.68 21.62 -8.80
CA TYR A 30 1.39 22.35 -8.78
C TYR A 30 1.11 23.31 -9.91
N ASN A 31 -0.17 23.55 -10.23
CA ASN A 31 -0.89 24.74 -9.73
C ASN A 31 -2.41 24.57 -9.43
N ASP A 32 -3.04 25.63 -8.90
CA ASP A 32 -4.50 25.82 -8.70
C ASP A 32 -5.29 26.11 -10.00
N GLN A 33 -4.68 25.80 -11.15
CA GLN A 33 -5.31 25.63 -12.47
C GLN A 33 -4.87 24.29 -13.12
N GLY A 34 -4.12 23.43 -12.40
CA GLY A 34 -2.93 22.73 -12.90
C GLY A 34 -2.98 21.20 -13.09
N SER A 35 -2.76 20.78 -14.32
CA SER A 35 -2.69 19.40 -14.83
C SER A 35 -1.58 18.51 -14.23
N THR A 36 -1.91 17.22 -14.11
CA THR A 36 -1.21 16.15 -13.37
C THR A 36 -0.11 15.43 -14.17
N ARG A 37 0.96 14.98 -13.49
CA ARG A 37 1.82 13.90 -14.00
C ARG A 37 1.14 12.56 -13.73
N ASN A 38 0.93 11.73 -14.76
CA ASN A 38 0.38 10.37 -14.61
C ASN A 38 1.18 9.59 -13.54
N GLY A 39 0.52 9.31 -12.41
CA GLY A 39 1.02 8.35 -11.42
C GLY A 39 1.07 6.93 -12.01
N PRO A 40 1.58 5.93 -11.27
CA PRO A 40 1.48 4.55 -11.72
C PRO A 40 0.00 4.23 -12.01
N CYS A 41 -0.31 3.82 -13.24
CA CYS A 41 -1.65 3.43 -13.65
C CYS A 41 -1.58 1.99 -14.15
N LEU A 42 -2.54 1.16 -13.74
CA LEU A 42 -2.56 -0.24 -14.12
C LEU A 42 -2.70 -0.41 -15.64
N THR A 43 -1.97 -1.37 -16.18
CA THR A 43 -2.08 -1.75 -17.58
C THR A 43 -3.43 -2.42 -17.85
N LYS A 44 -3.84 -2.49 -19.12
CA LYS A 44 -5.08 -3.20 -19.52
C LYS A 44 -5.07 -4.67 -19.09
N GLU A 45 -3.91 -5.31 -19.06
CA GLU A 45 -3.76 -6.71 -18.63
C GLU A 45 -3.99 -6.83 -17.12
N GLN A 46 -3.39 -5.95 -16.31
CA GLN A 46 -3.58 -5.90 -14.87
C GLN A 46 -5.03 -5.57 -14.49
N GLN A 47 -5.67 -4.68 -15.24
CA GLN A 47 -7.09 -4.38 -15.10
C GLN A 47 -7.97 -5.60 -15.40
N ARG A 48 -7.63 -6.40 -16.42
CA ARG A 48 -8.34 -7.65 -16.72
C ARG A 48 -8.18 -8.67 -15.61
N GLU A 49 -6.99 -8.78 -15.02
CA GLU A 49 -6.73 -9.66 -13.89
C GLU A 49 -7.59 -9.30 -12.67
N LEU A 50 -7.66 -8.02 -12.31
CA LEU A 50 -8.54 -7.55 -11.23
C LEU A 50 -10.03 -7.80 -11.52
N ASN A 51 -10.45 -7.65 -12.78
CA ASN A 51 -11.83 -7.89 -13.22
C ASN A 51 -12.15 -9.37 -13.47
N SER A 52 -11.19 -10.28 -13.37
CA SER A 52 -11.44 -11.70 -13.59
C SER A 52 -12.55 -12.18 -12.66
N PRO A 53 -13.46 -13.06 -13.13
CA PRO A 53 -14.49 -13.65 -12.29
C PRO A 53 -13.89 -14.29 -11.03
N ILE A 54 -14.62 -14.24 -9.92
CA ILE A 54 -14.26 -15.01 -8.73
C ILE A 54 -14.66 -16.46 -9.01
N THR A 55 -13.71 -17.38 -8.88
CA THR A 55 -13.92 -18.82 -9.12
C THR A 55 -14.11 -19.58 -7.81
N GLU A 56 -14.67 -20.79 -7.88
CA GLU A 56 -14.78 -21.67 -6.70
C GLU A 56 -13.42 -21.96 -6.06
N LYS A 57 -12.37 -22.06 -6.88
CA LYS A 57 -10.99 -22.24 -6.39
C LYS A 57 -10.52 -21.07 -5.52
N ASP A 58 -10.91 -19.84 -5.86
CA ASP A 58 -10.57 -18.67 -5.05
C ASP A 58 -11.25 -18.72 -3.68
N ILE A 59 -12.50 -19.21 -3.65
CA ILE A 59 -13.28 -19.41 -2.44
C ILE A 59 -12.65 -20.50 -1.58
N ASP A 60 -12.35 -21.67 -2.17
CA ASP A 60 -11.71 -22.79 -1.48
C ASP A 60 -10.35 -22.40 -0.90
N GLN A 61 -9.55 -21.67 -1.68
CA GLN A 61 -8.24 -21.21 -1.24
C GLN A 61 -8.35 -20.22 -0.09
N ALA A 62 -9.33 -19.31 -0.14
CA ALA A 62 -9.58 -18.38 0.94
C ALA A 62 -10.08 -19.09 2.21
N LEU A 63 -10.94 -20.11 2.07
CA LEU A 63 -11.46 -20.91 3.18
C LEU A 63 -10.38 -21.72 3.90
N LYS A 64 -9.41 -22.28 3.17
CA LYS A 64 -8.29 -23.04 3.74
C LYS A 64 -7.44 -22.24 4.73
N GLU A 65 -7.44 -20.92 4.64
CA GLU A 65 -6.68 -20.06 5.54
C GLU A 65 -7.41 -19.76 6.87
N PHE A 66 -8.67 -20.18 7.02
CA PHE A 66 -9.41 -20.02 8.27
C PHE A 66 -9.37 -21.31 9.09
N PRO A 67 -8.84 -21.28 10.32
CA PRO A 67 -8.67 -22.49 11.14
C PRO A 67 -10.00 -23.10 11.64
N ASN A 68 -11.11 -22.37 11.56
CA ASN A 68 -12.42 -22.78 12.08
C ASN A 68 -13.53 -22.60 11.01
N GLU A 69 -14.53 -23.48 11.04
CA GLU A 69 -15.72 -23.49 10.14
C GLU A 69 -16.63 -22.24 10.20
N LYS A 70 -16.34 -21.26 11.06
CA LYS A 70 -17.18 -20.07 11.28
C LYS A 70 -16.46 -18.77 10.98
N ALA A 71 -15.87 -18.66 9.79
CA ALA A 71 -15.42 -17.36 9.29
C ALA A 71 -16.63 -16.50 8.91
N PRO A 72 -16.76 -15.26 9.41
CA PRO A 72 -17.77 -14.34 8.93
C PRO A 72 -17.62 -14.10 7.42
N VAL A 73 -18.73 -14.07 6.68
CA VAL A 73 -18.75 -13.90 5.22
C VAL A 73 -17.90 -12.71 4.76
N TYR A 74 -17.91 -11.59 5.49
CA TYR A 74 -17.12 -10.42 5.13
C TYR A 74 -15.60 -10.68 5.14
N LYS A 75 -15.08 -11.52 6.06
CA LYS A 75 -13.65 -11.86 6.11
C LYS A 75 -13.24 -12.71 4.92
N LEU A 76 -14.15 -13.57 4.45
CA LEU A 76 -13.94 -14.35 3.23
C LEU A 76 -13.88 -13.43 2.00
N ILE A 77 -14.82 -12.50 1.88
CA ILE A 77 -14.84 -11.51 0.79
C ILE A 77 -13.56 -10.66 0.80
N GLU A 78 -13.19 -10.12 1.97
CA GLU A 78 -11.96 -9.34 2.16
C GLU A 78 -10.73 -10.13 1.72
N LYS A 79 -10.69 -11.43 2.02
CA LYS A 79 -9.57 -12.30 1.64
C LYS A 79 -9.46 -12.46 0.12
N ILE A 80 -10.57 -12.69 -0.55
CA ILE A 80 -10.63 -12.82 -2.01
C ILE A 80 -10.20 -11.51 -2.68
N ILE A 81 -10.71 -10.37 -2.21
CA ILE A 81 -10.31 -9.04 -2.70
C ILE A 81 -8.81 -8.81 -2.49
N THR A 82 -8.29 -9.17 -1.31
CA THR A 82 -6.87 -9.06 -0.98
C THR A 82 -6.01 -9.93 -1.90
N ALA A 83 -6.46 -11.15 -2.23
CA ALA A 83 -5.74 -12.04 -3.15
C ALA A 83 -5.65 -11.43 -4.55
N LYS A 84 -6.73 -10.83 -5.07
CA LYS A 84 -6.72 -10.10 -6.35
C LYS A 84 -5.84 -8.86 -6.29
N LEU A 85 -5.92 -8.07 -5.22
CA LEU A 85 -5.09 -6.86 -5.09
C LEU A 85 -3.60 -7.20 -5.07
N LYS A 86 -3.21 -8.32 -4.45
CA LYS A 86 -1.80 -8.77 -4.39
C LYS A 86 -1.16 -8.98 -5.76
N THR A 87 -1.93 -9.29 -6.81
CA THR A 87 -1.35 -9.53 -8.15
C THR A 87 -0.86 -8.22 -8.79
N VAL A 88 -1.42 -7.09 -8.38
CA VAL A 88 -1.13 -5.77 -8.95
C VAL A 88 -0.45 -4.81 -7.97
N VAL A 89 -0.39 -5.14 -6.67
CA VAL A 89 0.06 -4.21 -5.63
C VAL A 89 1.48 -3.68 -5.87
N ASP A 90 2.39 -4.51 -6.39
CA ASP A 90 3.78 -4.15 -6.66
C ASP A 90 3.95 -3.03 -7.70
N TYR A 91 2.94 -2.82 -8.56
CA TYR A 91 2.92 -1.75 -9.55
C TYR A 91 2.38 -0.43 -8.99
N VAL A 92 1.57 -0.53 -7.93
CA VAL A 92 0.94 0.61 -7.26
C VAL A 92 1.85 1.18 -6.17
N VAL A 93 2.62 0.32 -5.50
CA VAL A 93 3.52 0.72 -4.41
C VAL A 93 4.98 0.86 -4.85
N GLY A 94 5.65 1.92 -4.40
CA GLY A 94 7.07 2.14 -4.66
C GLY A 94 7.97 1.12 -3.96
N PRO A 95 9.23 0.94 -4.43
CA PRO A 95 10.14 -0.07 -3.89
C PRO A 95 10.53 0.12 -2.42
N SER A 96 10.42 1.35 -1.90
CA SER A 96 10.66 1.66 -0.48
C SER A 96 9.46 1.38 0.42
N GLN A 97 8.32 0.94 -0.11
CA GLN A 97 7.18 0.50 0.69
C GLN A 97 7.32 -1.00 0.97
N SER A 98 7.87 -1.35 2.13
CA SER A 98 8.16 -2.74 2.51
C SER A 98 7.09 -3.36 3.40
N ALA A 99 6.33 -2.56 4.14
CA ALA A 99 5.31 -3.06 5.06
C ALA A 99 4.11 -3.64 4.31
N PHE A 100 3.60 -4.78 4.76
CA PHE A 100 2.40 -5.45 4.24
C PHE A 100 2.44 -5.89 2.77
N ILE A 101 3.62 -5.89 2.14
CA ILE A 101 3.82 -6.43 0.79
C ILE A 101 4.57 -7.76 0.90
N LYS A 102 4.03 -8.80 0.25
CA LYS A 102 4.64 -10.14 0.27
C LYS A 102 6.06 -10.05 -0.32
N VAL A 103 7.00 -10.83 0.22
CA VAL A 103 8.40 -10.91 -0.25
C VAL A 103 9.24 -9.64 0.02
N ARG A 104 8.68 -8.54 0.53
CA ARG A 104 9.45 -7.35 0.93
C ARG A 104 9.82 -7.39 2.41
N ASN A 105 11.06 -7.00 2.74
CA ASN A 105 11.56 -7.01 4.12
C ASN A 105 11.75 -5.57 4.63
N ILE A 106 11.29 -5.30 5.86
CA ILE A 106 11.50 -4.01 6.53
C ILE A 106 12.99 -3.71 6.75
N LEU A 107 13.83 -4.74 6.90
CA LEU A 107 15.27 -4.59 7.07
C LEU A 107 15.93 -3.87 5.88
N ASP A 108 15.42 -4.03 4.66
CA ASP A 108 15.94 -3.34 3.48
C ASP A 108 15.83 -1.82 3.65
N ASN A 109 14.70 -1.35 4.18
CA ASN A 109 14.48 0.06 4.47
C ASN A 109 15.39 0.57 5.60
N VAL A 110 15.69 -0.27 6.60
CA VAL A 110 16.64 0.08 7.69
C VAL A 110 18.04 0.26 7.12
N ILE A 111 18.49 -0.64 6.24
CA ILE A 111 19.81 -0.55 5.58
C ILE A 111 19.88 0.72 4.72
N ILE A 112 18.86 1.01 3.91
CA ILE A 112 18.79 2.23 3.10
C ILE A 112 18.86 3.48 3.99
N ALA A 113 18.09 3.53 5.08
CA ALA A 113 18.11 4.65 6.00
C ALA A 113 19.48 4.84 6.66
N HIS A 114 20.13 3.74 7.08
CA HIS A 114 21.46 3.77 7.67
C HIS A 114 22.50 4.36 6.70
N GLU A 115 22.51 3.94 5.43
CA GLU A 115 23.43 4.46 4.42
C GLU A 115 23.16 5.93 4.07
N LEU A 116 21.90 6.35 4.06
CA LEU A 116 21.53 7.76 3.89
C LEU A 116 22.09 8.62 5.02
N VAL A 117 22.00 8.17 6.28
CA VAL A 117 22.49 8.89 7.46
C VAL A 117 24.03 8.85 7.55
N LYS A 118 24.67 7.72 7.19
CA LYS A 118 26.12 7.58 7.17
C LYS A 118 26.81 8.64 6.30
N SER A 119 26.14 9.12 5.26
CA SER A 119 26.66 10.18 4.39
C SER A 119 26.59 11.58 5.00
N TYR A 120 25.92 11.79 6.14
CA TYR A 120 25.77 13.10 6.80
C TYR A 120 27.07 13.56 7.48
N THR A 121 27.94 12.63 7.90
CA THR A 121 29.15 12.95 8.65
C THR A 121 30.35 13.32 7.76
N LYS A 122 30.20 13.27 6.43
CA LYS A 122 31.27 13.60 5.48
C LYS A 122 31.45 15.11 5.38
N LYS A 123 32.71 15.59 5.38
CA LYS A 123 33.02 17.00 5.12
C LYS A 123 32.63 17.38 3.67
N GLY A 124 32.14 18.61 3.48
CA GLY A 124 31.82 19.15 2.15
C GLY A 124 30.51 18.64 1.53
N VAL A 125 29.61 18.03 2.29
CA VAL A 125 28.28 17.65 1.81
C VAL A 125 27.28 18.80 1.94
N SER A 126 26.32 18.86 1.03
CA SER A 126 25.19 19.80 1.11
C SER A 126 24.44 19.65 2.43
N PRO A 127 23.89 20.74 3.02
CA PRO A 127 22.99 20.66 4.15
C PRO A 127 21.85 19.66 3.90
N ARG A 128 21.52 18.84 4.89
CA ARG A 128 20.47 17.80 4.82
C ARG A 128 19.74 17.70 6.14
N CYS A 129 18.47 17.30 6.11
CA CYS A 129 17.68 16.98 7.30
C CYS A 129 16.88 15.70 7.09
N LEU A 130 16.55 15.04 8.19
CA LEU A 130 15.65 13.89 8.22
C LEU A 130 14.31 14.33 8.81
N VAL A 131 13.23 14.10 8.06
CA VAL A 131 11.87 14.38 8.52
C VAL A 131 11.17 13.06 8.79
N LYS A 132 10.70 12.88 10.03
CA LYS A 132 9.83 11.76 10.41
C LYS A 132 8.40 12.28 10.49
N VAL A 133 7.53 11.71 9.67
CA VAL A 133 6.09 11.98 9.66
C VAL A 133 5.37 10.73 10.14
N ASP A 134 4.46 10.88 11.10
CA ASP A 134 3.61 9.81 11.60
C ASP A 134 2.14 10.25 11.53
N ILE A 135 1.25 9.29 11.20
CA ILE A 135 -0.17 9.57 11.02
C ILE A 135 -0.93 9.04 12.22
N ARG A 136 -1.49 9.95 13.02
CA ARG A 136 -2.35 9.59 14.15
C ARG A 136 -3.58 8.82 13.65
N LYS A 137 -3.82 7.63 14.22
CA LYS A 137 -4.98 6.79 13.89
C LYS A 137 -5.15 6.62 12.38
N ALA A 138 -4.09 6.17 11.71
CA ALA A 138 -4.04 6.08 10.25
C ALA A 138 -5.24 5.34 9.65
N TYR A 139 -5.67 4.23 10.26
CA TYR A 139 -6.82 3.44 9.80
C TYR A 139 -8.16 4.14 10.06
N ASP A 140 -8.35 4.78 11.21
CA ASP A 140 -9.62 5.48 11.55
C ASP A 140 -9.81 6.78 10.76
N SER A 141 -8.72 7.33 10.22
CA SER A 141 -8.70 8.66 9.60
C SER A 141 -8.88 8.64 8.08
N VAL A 142 -8.88 7.45 7.45
CA VAL A 142 -9.04 7.31 6.00
C VAL A 142 -10.41 7.82 5.56
N GLU A 143 -10.43 8.86 4.72
CA GLU A 143 -11.66 9.35 4.11
C GLU A 143 -12.00 8.49 2.88
N TRP A 144 -13.26 8.06 2.79
CA TRP A 144 -13.70 7.07 1.79
C TRP A 144 -13.77 7.62 0.37
N SER A 145 -14.15 8.90 0.19
CA SER A 145 -14.13 9.53 -1.13
C SER A 145 -12.71 9.66 -1.68
N PHE A 146 -11.73 9.96 -0.82
CA PHE A 146 -10.31 9.99 -1.16
C PHE A 146 -9.78 8.60 -1.49
N LEU A 147 -10.13 7.57 -0.70
CA LEU A 147 -9.79 6.18 -1.01
C LEU A 147 -10.31 5.79 -2.40
N LYS A 148 -11.60 6.05 -2.68
CA LYS A 148 -12.22 5.76 -3.97
C LYS A 148 -11.49 6.48 -5.12
N MET A 149 -11.20 7.77 -4.94
CA MET A 149 -10.50 8.59 -5.91
C MET A 149 -9.12 8.02 -6.24
N ILE A 150 -8.34 7.65 -5.24
CA ILE A 150 -7.00 7.08 -5.41
C ILE A 150 -7.05 5.72 -6.12
N LEU A 151 -8.00 4.84 -5.78
CA LEU A 151 -8.15 3.55 -6.47
C LEU A 151 -8.46 3.75 -7.97
N ILE A 152 -9.28 4.76 -8.30
CA ILE A 152 -9.58 5.13 -9.69
C ILE A 152 -8.35 5.71 -10.39
N GLU A 153 -7.60 6.58 -9.72
CA GLU A 153 -6.39 7.22 -10.27
C GLU A 153 -5.28 6.19 -10.56
N PHE A 154 -5.16 5.15 -9.72
CA PHE A 154 -4.29 4.01 -10.01
C PHE A 154 -4.78 3.14 -11.18
N GLY A 155 -5.92 3.47 -11.79
CA GLY A 155 -6.46 2.74 -12.93
C GLY A 155 -7.12 1.42 -12.55
N MET A 156 -7.56 1.25 -11.30
CA MET A 156 -8.30 0.05 -10.92
C MET A 156 -9.67 0.03 -11.60
N PRO A 157 -10.15 -1.13 -12.07
CA PRO A 157 -11.45 -1.20 -12.70
C PRO A 157 -12.60 -0.78 -11.78
N VAL A 158 -13.59 -0.09 -12.34
CA VAL A 158 -14.76 0.42 -11.60
C VAL A 158 -15.46 -0.67 -10.78
N LYS A 159 -15.63 -1.88 -11.34
CA LYS A 159 -16.24 -3.01 -10.64
C LYS A 159 -15.44 -3.43 -9.40
N PHE A 160 -14.12 -3.49 -9.52
CA PHE A 160 -13.24 -3.81 -8.39
C PHE A 160 -13.29 -2.71 -7.33
N VAL A 161 -13.25 -1.44 -7.74
CA VAL A 161 -13.37 -0.29 -6.84
C VAL A 161 -14.70 -0.35 -6.08
N GLN A 162 -15.81 -0.64 -6.75
CA GLN A 162 -17.12 -0.79 -6.11
C GLN A 162 -17.13 -1.89 -5.05
N LEU A 163 -16.52 -3.05 -5.33
CA LEU A 163 -16.40 -4.14 -4.34
C LEU A 163 -15.61 -3.69 -3.10
N VAL A 164 -14.48 -3.01 -3.30
CA VAL A 164 -13.68 -2.47 -2.19
C VAL A 164 -14.49 -1.44 -1.39
N MET A 165 -15.20 -0.54 -2.09
CA MET A 165 -16.01 0.49 -1.44
C MET A 165 -17.15 -0.12 -0.63
N GLU A 166 -17.85 -1.12 -1.15
CA GLU A 166 -18.91 -1.83 -0.41
C GLU A 166 -18.39 -2.43 0.90
N CYS A 167 -17.17 -3.00 0.89
CA CYS A 167 -16.56 -3.56 2.10
C CYS A 167 -16.22 -2.50 3.16
N VAL A 168 -15.85 -1.28 2.76
CA VAL A 168 -15.47 -0.22 3.71
C VAL A 168 -16.66 0.61 4.16
N THR A 169 -17.67 0.83 3.32
CA THR A 169 -18.78 1.74 3.62
C THR A 169 -19.95 1.10 4.36
N THR A 170 -20.08 -0.23 4.34
CA THR A 170 -21.19 -0.96 4.99
C THR A 170 -20.96 -1.28 6.47
N VAL A 171 -19.82 -0.85 7.03
CA VAL A 171 -19.44 -1.15 8.41
C VAL A 171 -20.34 -0.36 9.38
N SER A 172 -21.02 -1.10 10.25
CA SER A 172 -21.77 -0.54 11.39
C SER A 172 -21.12 -0.92 12.71
N TYR A 173 -21.14 0.00 13.67
CA TYR A 173 -20.65 -0.21 15.03
C TYR A 173 -21.79 -0.13 16.04
N SER A 174 -21.58 -0.73 17.21
CA SER A 174 -22.37 -0.44 18.40
C SER A 174 -21.44 -0.38 19.61
N LEU A 175 -21.80 0.46 20.59
CA LEU A 175 -21.04 0.64 21.82
C LEU A 175 -21.55 -0.33 22.88
N LEU A 176 -20.64 -1.02 23.56
CA LEU A 176 -20.96 -1.78 24.76
C LEU A 176 -20.80 -0.85 25.97
N ILE A 177 -21.91 -0.41 26.56
CA ILE A 177 -21.95 0.52 27.69
C ILE A 177 -22.59 -0.21 28.87
N ASN A 178 -21.84 -0.37 29.97
CA ASN A 178 -22.31 -1.01 31.21
C ASN A 178 -22.92 -2.41 30.98
N GLY A 179 -22.35 -3.19 30.04
CA GLY A 179 -22.86 -4.53 29.69
C GLY A 179 -24.05 -4.55 28.72
N GLY A 180 -24.62 -3.40 28.38
CA GLY A 180 -25.67 -3.25 27.37
C GLY A 180 -25.12 -2.79 26.01
N LEU A 181 -25.63 -3.38 24.93
CA LEU A 181 -25.29 -2.97 23.57
C LEU A 181 -26.16 -1.79 23.14
N ALA A 182 -25.54 -0.68 22.74
CA ALA A 182 -26.25 0.50 22.25
C ALA A 182 -26.84 0.29 20.84
N ILE A 183 -27.60 1.28 20.37
CA ILE A 183 -28.13 1.28 19.00
C ILE A 183 -26.96 1.30 18.01
N LYS A 184 -27.08 0.52 16.93
CA LYS A 184 -26.07 0.49 15.86
C LYS A 184 -26.04 1.83 15.12
N PHE A 185 -24.85 2.27 14.79
CA PHE A 185 -24.62 3.44 13.94
C PHE A 185 -23.64 3.10 12.82
N GLN A 186 -23.79 3.80 11.69
CA GLN A 186 -22.92 3.59 10.53
C GLN A 186 -21.60 4.32 10.69
N ALA A 187 -20.53 3.68 10.23
CA ALA A 187 -19.26 4.36 10.03
C ALA A 187 -19.41 5.45 8.95
N LYS A 188 -18.58 6.49 9.01
CA LYS A 188 -18.53 7.54 7.97
C LYS A 188 -17.16 7.66 7.30
N LYS A 189 -16.14 7.08 7.92
CA LYS A 189 -14.75 7.06 7.49
C LYS A 189 -14.00 5.97 8.24
N GLY A 190 -12.77 5.72 7.82
CA GLY A 190 -11.86 4.76 8.42
C GLY A 190 -12.00 3.35 7.85
N LEU A 191 -11.07 2.48 8.25
CA LEU A 191 -11.01 1.08 7.85
C LEU A 191 -11.23 0.18 9.06
N ARG A 192 -11.86 -0.97 8.85
CA ARG A 192 -12.01 -1.99 9.88
C ARG A 192 -10.64 -2.60 10.20
N GLN A 193 -10.33 -2.71 11.50
CA GLN A 193 -9.14 -3.39 12.02
C GLN A 193 -9.46 -4.80 12.48
#